data_AF-A0A176S6D4-F1
#
_entry.id   AF-A0A176S6D4-F1
#
_cell.length_a   1.000
_cell.length_b   1.000
_cell.length_c   1.000
_cell.angle_alpha   90.00
_cell.angle_beta   90.00
_cell.angle_gamma   90.00
#
_symmetry.space_group_name_H-M   'P 1'
#
loop_
_entity.id
_entity.type
_entity.pdbx_description
1 polymer ?
#
loop_
_entity_poly.entity_id
_entity_poly.type
_entity_poly.pdbx_seq_one_letter_code
_entity_poly.pdbx_strand_id
1 'polypeptide(L)'
;MKSITKQIFPKDDIMSLSFVKLDSMPLTPKGKIDRKKLSALDITNQGTEKKSTAPRTQIEETLIKIWSEILGVSNLSIYDNFFELGGDSIKAIQIISRLANA
;
A
#
# COMPACT_ATOMS: atom_id res chain seq x y z
N MET A 1 -0.74 -4.66 15.17
CA MET A 1 0.55 -4.07 14.71
C MET A 1 0.45 -2.69 14.03
N LYS A 2 -0.73 -2.04 13.92
CA LYS A 2 -0.86 -0.74 13.21
C LYS A 2 -0.61 0.52 14.05
N SER A 3 -0.37 0.43 15.36
CA SER A 3 -0.41 1.61 16.25
C SER A 3 0.95 2.29 16.50
N ILE A 4 2.08 1.60 16.33
CA ILE A 4 3.41 2.14 16.66
C ILE A 4 3.95 3.02 15.51
N THR A 5 3.55 2.72 14.28
CA THR A 5 4.15 3.25 13.06
C THR A 5 3.92 4.76 12.85
N LYS A 6 2.85 5.32 13.42
CA LYS A 6 2.50 6.75 13.24
C LYS A 6 3.27 7.70 14.15
N GLN A 7 3.92 7.19 15.19
CA GLN A 7 4.55 8.01 16.23
C GLN A 7 6.06 8.22 16.03
N ILE A 8 6.73 7.33 15.29
CA ILE A 8 8.20 7.30 15.22
C ILE A 8 8.75 8.06 14.00
N PHE A 9 7.95 8.22 12.94
CA PHE A 9 8.45 8.81 11.70
C PHE A 9 7.65 10.06 11.28
N PRO A 10 8.32 11.20 10.99
CA PRO A 10 7.67 12.40 10.48
C PRO A 10 7.05 12.14 9.09
N LYS A 11 5.93 12.81 8.82
CA LYS A 11 5.00 12.53 7.71
C LYS A 11 5.59 12.66 6.30
N ASP A 12 6.71 13.35 6.14
CA ASP A 12 7.09 13.92 4.84
C ASP A 12 8.32 13.24 4.17
N ASP A 13 8.93 12.21 4.79
CA ASP A 13 10.24 11.68 4.33
C ASP A 13 10.25 10.17 4.01
N ILE A 14 9.09 9.52 3.88
CA ILE A 14 9.01 8.06 3.68
C ILE A 14 8.00 7.71 2.59
N MET A 15 8.42 7.87 1.34
CA MET A 15 7.56 7.58 0.19
C MET A 15 7.52 6.09 -0.17
N SER A 16 8.36 5.25 0.43
CA SER A 16 8.29 3.78 0.27
C SER A 16 8.92 3.03 1.45
N LEU A 17 8.24 2.96 2.60
CA LEU A 17 8.68 2.10 3.70
C LEU A 17 8.05 0.71 3.57
N SER A 18 8.88 -0.30 3.31
CA SER A 18 8.44 -1.71 3.26
C SER A 18 8.83 -2.43 4.54
N PHE A 19 7.85 -3.09 5.17
CA PHE A 19 8.08 -3.93 6.34
C PHE A 19 7.97 -5.40 5.95
N VAL A 20 8.95 -6.20 6.34
CA VAL A 20 8.96 -7.64 6.12
C VAL A 20 8.90 -8.34 7.47
N LYS A 21 7.94 -9.24 7.64
CA LYS A 21 7.88 -10.10 8.83
C LYS A 21 8.94 -11.19 8.69
N LEU A 22 9.80 -11.32 9.70
CA LEU A 22 10.74 -12.42 9.84
C LEU A 22 10.32 -13.26 11.04
N ASP A 23 10.25 -14.58 10.87
CA ASP A 23 9.99 -15.48 11.99
C ASP A 23 11.23 -15.62 12.89
N SER A 24 12.43 -15.41 12.34
CA SER A 24 13.68 -15.35 13.11
C SER A 24 14.69 -14.42 12.46
N MET A 25 15.57 -13.81 13.27
CA MET A 25 16.64 -12.97 12.75
C MET A 25 17.78 -13.85 12.20
N PRO A 26 18.26 -13.62 10.96
CA PRO A 26 19.41 -14.35 10.46
C PRO A 26 20.65 -13.92 11.25
N LEU A 27 21.21 -14.85 12.01
CA LEU A 27 22.44 -14.65 12.76
C LEU A 27 23.60 -15.40 12.10
N THR A 28 24.79 -14.83 12.22
CA THR A 28 26.06 -15.50 11.99
C THR A 28 26.31 -16.55 13.09
N PRO A 29 27.22 -17.52 12.89
CA PRO A 29 27.60 -18.47 13.93
C PRO A 29 28.09 -17.83 15.24
N LYS A 30 28.52 -16.56 15.17
CA LYS A 30 28.95 -15.74 16.32
C LYS A 30 27.81 -14.91 16.94
N GLY A 31 26.56 -15.14 16.55
CA GLY A 31 25.37 -14.46 17.09
C GLY A 31 25.16 -13.02 16.61
N LYS A 32 26.01 -12.50 15.71
CA LYS A 32 25.78 -11.18 15.08
C LYS A 32 24.78 -11.29 13.95
N ILE A 33 24.02 -10.23 13.69
CA ILE A 33 23.11 -10.15 12.54
C ILE A 33 23.88 -10.36 11.24
N ASP A 34 23.42 -11.32 10.44
CA ASP A 34 23.96 -11.60 9.11
C ASP A 34 23.26 -10.72 8.07
N ARG A 35 23.83 -9.54 7.83
CA ARG A 35 23.31 -8.57 6.84
C ARG A 35 23.26 -9.14 5.42
N LYS A 36 24.16 -10.06 5.06
CA LYS A 36 24.19 -10.66 3.71
C LYS A 36 23.01 -11.59 3.50
N LYS A 37 22.72 -12.43 4.51
CA LYS A 37 21.52 -13.27 4.49
C LYS A 37 20.25 -12.43 4.49
N LEU A 38 20.21 -11.35 5.27
CA LEU A 38 19.07 -10.44 5.32
C LEU A 38 18.78 -9.77 3.96
N SER A 39 19.81 -9.26 3.28
CA SER A 39 19.67 -8.62 1.95
C SER A 39 19.35 -9.61 0.83
N ALA A 40 19.69 -10.89 1.00
CA ALA A 40 19.43 -11.93 0.02
C ALA A 40 18.04 -12.59 0.18
N LEU A 41 17.25 -12.18 1.18
CA LEU A 41 15.88 -12.64 1.31
C LEU A 41 15.06 -12.14 0.12
N ASP A 42 14.33 -13.03 -0.53
CA ASP A 42 13.37 -12.65 -1.56
C ASP A 42 12.16 -11.98 -0.91
N ILE A 43 12.27 -10.65 -0.80
CA ILE A 43 11.23 -9.77 -0.23
C ILE A 43 10.24 -9.31 -1.30
N THR A 44 10.51 -9.60 -2.58
CA THR A 44 9.73 -9.17 -3.75
C THR A 44 8.36 -9.85 -3.82
N ASN A 45 8.25 -11.05 -3.26
CA ASN A 45 7.06 -11.90 -3.38
C ASN A 45 6.19 -11.96 -2.10
N GLN A 46 6.63 -11.36 -0.98
CA GLN A 46 5.91 -11.48 0.30
C GLN A 46 4.83 -10.40 0.53
N GLY A 47 4.52 -9.57 -0.47
CA GLY A 47 3.48 -8.53 -0.38
C GLY A 47 2.84 -8.12 -1.70
N THR A 48 3.18 -8.78 -2.81
CA THR A 48 2.72 -8.41 -4.17
C THR A 48 1.47 -9.15 -4.62
N GLU A 49 1.01 -10.17 -3.89
CA GLU A 49 -0.41 -10.51 -3.90
C GLU A 49 -1.18 -9.43 -3.13
N LYS A 50 -1.28 -8.23 -3.70
CA LYS A 50 -2.38 -7.31 -3.37
C LYS A 50 -3.65 -8.04 -3.80
N LYS A 51 -4.16 -8.93 -2.95
CA LYS A 51 -5.55 -9.38 -3.05
C LYS A 51 -6.37 -8.11 -3.00
N SER A 52 -6.98 -7.76 -4.13
CA SER A 52 -7.96 -6.70 -4.16
C SER A 52 -8.99 -7.03 -3.09
N THR A 53 -8.99 -6.21 -2.04
CA THR A 53 -9.94 -6.40 -0.95
C THR A 53 -11.26 -5.90 -1.47
N ALA A 54 -12.21 -6.82 -1.63
CA ALA A 54 -13.54 -6.50 -2.13
C ALA A 54 -14.18 -5.38 -1.27
N PRO A 55 -14.89 -4.44 -1.89
CA PRO A 55 -15.66 -3.45 -1.16
C PRO A 55 -16.70 -4.13 -0.27
N ARG A 56 -16.94 -3.54 0.90
CA ARG A 56 -17.86 -4.06 1.94
C ARG A 56 -19.11 -3.20 2.07
N THR A 57 -19.06 -1.99 1.55
CA THR A 57 -20.16 -1.02 1.61
C THR A 57 -20.47 -0.48 0.23
N GLN A 58 -21.71 -0.04 0.02
CA GLN A 58 -22.14 0.59 -1.23
C GLN A 58 -21.32 1.85 -1.57
N ILE A 59 -20.83 2.57 -0.55
CA ILE A 59 -19.95 3.72 -0.73
C ILE A 59 -18.59 3.27 -1.31
N GLU A 60 -18.00 2.22 -0.76
CA GLU A 60 -16.74 1.65 -1.26
C GLU A 60 -16.89 1.12 -2.69
N GLU A 61 -18.03 0.49 -3.03
CA GLU A 61 -18.33 0.04 -4.40
C GLU A 61 -18.37 1.21 -5.39
N THR A 62 -19.14 2.27 -5.07
CA THR A 62 -19.23 3.46 -5.92
C THR A 62 -17.86 4.14 -6.07
N LEU A 63 -17.08 4.20 -4.99
CA LEU A 63 -15.75 4.80 -5.02
C LEU A 63 -14.78 4.00 -5.90
N ILE A 64 -14.72 2.67 -5.73
CA ILE A 64 -13.90 1.79 -6.58
C ILE A 64 -14.28 1.94 -8.04
N LYS A 65 -15.58 1.98 -8.35
CA LYS A 65 -16.05 2.17 -9.73
C LYS A 65 -15.55 3.49 -10.32
N ILE A 66 -15.80 4.61 -9.65
CA ILE A 66 -15.38 5.94 -10.14
C ILE A 66 -13.86 6.03 -10.27
N TRP A 67 -13.11 5.48 -9.30
CA TRP A 67 -11.65 5.45 -9.36
C TRP A 67 -11.15 4.58 -10.51
N SER A 68 -11.75 3.41 -10.75
CA SER A 68 -11.36 2.52 -11.84
C SER A 68 -11.51 3.20 -13.21
N GLU A 69 -12.58 3.99 -13.38
CA GLU A 69 -12.85 4.74 -14.61
C GLU A 69 -11.86 5.89 -14.83
N ILE A 70 -11.47 6.60 -13.76
CA ILE A 70 -10.61 7.79 -13.86
C ILE A 70 -9.11 7.42 -13.90
N LEU A 71 -8.72 6.38 -13.17
CA LEU A 71 -7.34 5.89 -13.10
C LEU A 71 -7.04 4.86 -14.18
N GLY A 72 -8.06 4.23 -14.78
CA GLY A 72 -7.89 3.18 -15.79
C GLY A 72 -7.39 1.84 -15.22
N VAL A 73 -7.67 1.58 -13.94
CA VAL A 73 -7.19 0.39 -13.20
C VAL A 73 -8.36 -0.55 -12.90
N SER A 74 -8.29 -1.79 -13.37
CA SER A 74 -9.40 -2.76 -13.30
C SER A 74 -9.48 -3.56 -12.00
N ASN A 75 -8.44 -3.56 -11.16
CA ASN A 75 -8.37 -4.40 -9.95
C ASN A 75 -7.97 -3.59 -8.71
N LEU A 76 -8.77 -2.56 -8.39
CA LEU A 76 -8.55 -1.69 -7.25
C LEU A 76 -9.02 -2.32 -5.94
N SER A 77 -8.16 -2.23 -4.92
CA SER A 77 -8.45 -2.56 -3.52
C SER A 77 -8.89 -1.31 -2.76
N ILE A 78 -9.75 -1.46 -1.76
CA ILE A 78 -10.11 -0.36 -0.83
C ILE A 78 -8.91 0.23 -0.07
N TYR A 79 -7.77 -0.46 -0.08
CA TYR A 79 -6.53 -0.03 0.58
C TYR A 79 -5.49 0.53 -0.39
N ASP A 80 -5.79 0.62 -1.68
CA ASP A 80 -4.85 1.19 -2.62
C ASP A 80 -4.66 2.69 -2.42
N ASN A 81 -3.42 3.13 -2.57
CA ASN A 81 -3.07 4.53 -2.47
C ASN A 81 -3.33 5.22 -3.81
N PHE A 82 -4.17 6.26 -3.79
CA PHE A 82 -4.52 7.08 -4.95
C PHE A 82 -3.30 7.54 -5.76
N PHE A 83 -2.26 8.04 -5.09
CA PHE A 83 -1.09 8.63 -5.74
C PHE A 83 -0.16 7.57 -6.32
N GLU A 84 -0.03 6.41 -5.65
CA GLU A 84 0.75 5.27 -6.17
C GLU A 84 0.14 4.70 -7.46
N LEU A 85 -1.17 4.86 -7.63
CA LEU A 85 -1.91 4.45 -8.83
C LEU A 85 -1.85 5.48 -9.98
N GLY A 86 -1.04 6.54 -9.84
CA GLY A 86 -0.96 7.62 -10.83
C GLY A 86 -2.06 8.68 -10.69
N GLY A 87 -2.69 8.75 -9.51
CA GLY A 87 -3.58 9.83 -9.14
C GLY A 87 -2.84 11.15 -8.97
N ASP A 88 -3.46 12.24 -9.42
CA ASP A 88 -3.00 13.61 -9.24
C ASP A 88 -4.15 14.51 -8.75
N SER A 89 -3.85 15.79 -8.51
CA SER A 89 -4.85 16.76 -8.04
C SER A 89 -5.99 16.99 -9.04
N ILE A 90 -5.73 16.89 -10.35
CA ILE A 90 -6.77 17.05 -11.39
C ILE A 90 -7.74 15.87 -11.33
N LYS A 91 -7.21 14.65 -11.25
CA LYS A 91 -8.02 13.43 -11.11
C LYS A 91 -8.81 13.43 -9.80
N ALA A 92 -8.23 13.93 -8.71
CA ALA A 92 -8.95 14.04 -7.43
C ALA A 92 -10.16 14.98 -7.55
N ILE A 93 -10.01 16.14 -8.21
CA ILE A 93 -11.14 17.06 -8.47
C ILE A 93 -12.21 16.40 -9.33
N GLN A 94 -11.82 15.65 -10.37
CA GLN A 94 -12.75 14.91 -11.22
C GLN A 94 -13.53 13.86 -10.44
N ILE A 95 -12.87 13.11 -9.55
CA ILE A 95 -13.51 12.12 -8.68
C ILE A 95 -14.55 12.78 -7.77
N ILE A 96 -14.18 13.86 -7.09
CA ILE A 96 -15.09 14.58 -6.18
C ILE A 96 -16.31 15.11 -6.94
N SER A 97 -16.10 15.68 -8.13
CA SER A 97 -17.18 16.17 -8.98
C SER A 97 -18.14 15.05 -9.39
N ARG A 98 -17.63 13.86 -9.75
CA ARG A 98 -18.48 12.71 -10.08
C ARG A 98 -19.24 12.18 -8.88
N LEU A 99 -18.60 12.10 -7.71
CA LEU A 99 -19.25 11.66 -6.47
C LEU A 99 -20.37 12.61 -6.03
N ALA A 100 -20.22 13.91 -6.25
CA ALA A 100 -21.27 14.87 -5.93
C ALA A 100 -22.51 14.76 -6.84
N ASN A 101 -22.36 14.14 -8.01
CA ASN A 101 -23.42 13.94 -9.01
C ASN A 101 -23.88 12.48 -9.15
N ALA A 102 -23.33 11.58 -8.33
CA ALA A 102 -23.66 10.15 -8.30
C ALA A 102 -24.74 9.87 -7.25
#